data_AF-A0A9P0BB92-F1
#
_entry.id   AF-A0A9P0BB92-F1
#
_cell.length_a   1.000
_cell.length_b   1.000
_cell.length_c   1.000
_cell.angle_alpha   90.00
_cell.angle_beta   90.00
_cell.angle_gamma   90.00
#
_symmetry.space_group_name_H-M   'P 1'
#
loop_
_entity.id
_entity.type
_entity.pdbx_description
1 polymer ?
#
loop_
_entity_poly.entity_id
_entity_poly.type
_entity_poly.pdbx_seq_one_letter_code
_entity_poly.pdbx_strand_id
1 'polypeptide(L)'
;MADPGENGGNISPPRASLLDQEYWYEQARIALRKRLQYSNDHRPHAKNVILFVGDGMGVSTSTAARILRGQRMGKQGEDHDLAWDNFPAVGMAKMPNEVQEPQYGYPGGFIKYTSIEFTQ
;
A
#
# COMPACT_ATOMS: atom_id res chain seq x y z
N MET A 1 49.57 -28.94 20.84
CA MET A 1 49.57 -28.19 19.57
C MET A 1 48.11 -28.01 19.18
N ALA A 2 47.51 -26.87 19.51
CA ALA A 2 46.10 -26.58 19.20
C ALA A 2 46.07 -25.84 17.86
N ASP A 3 45.28 -26.33 16.91
CA ASP A 3 45.06 -25.70 15.61
C ASP A 3 43.78 -24.83 15.68
N PRO A 4 43.85 -23.50 15.38
CA PRO A 4 42.71 -22.60 15.46
C PRO A 4 42.02 -22.40 14.11
N GLY A 5 40.69 -22.22 14.14
CA GLY A 5 39.98 -21.41 13.13
C GLY A 5 39.26 -22.17 12.02
N GLU A 6 38.06 -22.65 12.35
CA GLU A 6 37.02 -23.00 11.38
C GLU A 6 36.56 -21.72 10.65
N ASN A 7 37.11 -21.45 9.46
CA ASN A 7 36.65 -20.40 8.57
C ASN A 7 35.33 -20.81 7.89
N GLY A 8 34.24 -20.78 8.65
CA GLY A 8 32.88 -20.84 8.14
C GLY A 8 32.48 -19.51 7.51
N GLY A 9 32.98 -19.24 6.30
CA GLY A 9 32.53 -18.15 5.44
C GLY A 9 31.12 -18.39 4.92
N ASN A 10 30.14 -18.41 5.83
CA ASN A 10 28.73 -18.51 5.50
C ASN A 10 28.13 -17.09 5.50
N ILE A 11 28.39 -16.34 4.42
CA ILE A 11 27.62 -15.13 4.09
C ILE A 11 26.24 -15.54 3.60
N SER A 12 25.46 -16.11 4.52
CA SER A 12 24.01 -16.05 4.41
C SER A 12 23.63 -14.57 4.43
N PRO A 13 22.84 -14.06 3.47
CA PRO A 13 22.39 -12.67 3.53
C PRO A 13 21.72 -12.48 4.89
N PRO A 14 22.00 -11.36 5.61
CA PRO A 14 21.34 -11.11 6.87
C PRO A 14 19.84 -11.19 6.61
N ARG A 15 19.18 -12.16 7.25
CA ARG A 15 17.72 -12.19 7.33
C ARG A 15 17.37 -10.88 8.02
N ALA A 16 17.04 -9.85 7.24
CA ALA A 16 16.61 -8.57 7.75
C ALA A 16 15.51 -8.87 8.76
N SER A 17 15.83 -8.70 10.05
CA SER A 17 14.87 -9.00 11.09
C SER A 17 13.78 -7.95 10.95
N LEU A 18 12.58 -8.37 10.55
CA LEU A 18 11.36 -7.56 10.58
C LEU A 18 11.08 -6.92 11.98
N LEU A 19 11.86 -7.33 12.99
CA LEU A 19 11.90 -6.86 14.37
C LEU A 19 12.97 -5.78 14.64
N ASP A 20 13.73 -5.37 13.63
CA ASP A 20 14.71 -4.30 13.80
C ASP A 20 13.98 -2.95 13.85
N GLN A 21 14.02 -2.34 15.03
CA GLN A 21 13.44 -1.04 15.30
C GLN A 21 13.95 0.02 14.31
N GLU A 22 15.24 -0.04 13.94
CA GLU A 22 15.86 0.94 13.05
C GLU A 22 15.25 0.91 11.64
N TYR A 23 14.91 -0.29 11.14
CA TYR A 23 14.25 -0.45 9.84
C TYR A 23 12.95 0.35 9.76
N TRP A 24 12.08 0.19 10.76
CA TRP A 24 10.78 0.88 10.79
C TRP A 24 10.93 2.40 10.97
N TYR A 25 11.93 2.85 11.73
CA TYR A 25 12.24 4.28 11.83
C TYR A 25 12.69 4.85 10.48
N GLU A 26 13.56 4.17 9.76
CA GLU A 26 14.00 4.62 8.44
C GLU A 26 12.84 4.63 7.44
N GLN A 27 11.98 3.62 7.41
CA GLN A 27 10.78 3.63 6.56
C GLN A 27 9.86 4.81 6.88
N ALA A 28 9.64 5.12 8.17
CA ALA A 28 8.84 6.27 8.57
C ALA A 28 9.48 7.62 8.15
N ARG A 29 10.80 7.76 8.28
CA ARG A 29 11.54 8.96 7.83
C ARG A 29 11.41 9.15 6.32
N ILE A 30 11.52 8.07 5.54
CA ILE A 30 11.35 8.10 4.09
C ILE A 30 9.92 8.53 3.73
N ALA A 31 8.90 7.93 4.36
CA ALA A 31 7.50 8.27 4.13
C ALA A 31 7.20 9.75 4.45
N LEU A 32 7.73 10.26 5.56
CA LEU A 32 7.59 11.66 5.95
C LEU A 32 8.21 12.61 4.92
N ARG A 33 9.45 12.34 4.48
CA ARG A 33 10.12 13.15 3.46
C ARG A 33 9.34 13.17 2.15
N LYS A 34 8.85 12.00 1.69
CA LYS A 34 8.02 11.88 0.49
C LYS A 34 6.76 12.75 0.60
N ARG A 35 6.10 12.76 1.76
CA ARG A 35 4.90 13.58 1.99
C ARG A 35 5.20 15.08 2.00
N LEU A 36 6.30 15.49 2.63
CA LEU A 36 6.71 16.91 2.66
C LEU A 36 7.06 17.44 1.27
N GLN A 37 7.71 16.63 0.43
CA GLN A 37 8.01 17.00 -0.96
C GLN A 37 6.75 17.21 -1.77
N TYR A 38 5.81 16.25 -1.73
CA TYR A 38 4.51 16.41 -2.39
C TYR A 38 3.76 17.66 -1.91
N SER A 39 3.85 17.98 -0.61
CA SER A 39 3.28 19.21 -0.04
C SER A 39 3.78 20.50 -0.67
N ASN A 40 5.03 20.54 -1.11
CA ASN A 40 5.62 21.74 -1.71
C ASN A 40 5.33 21.87 -3.21
N ASP A 41 5.07 20.75 -3.91
CA ASP A 41 4.91 20.70 -5.37
C ASP A 41 3.45 20.86 -5.84
N HIS A 42 2.54 21.28 -4.97
CA HIS A 42 1.11 21.42 -5.27
C HIS A 42 0.84 22.50 -6.34
N ARG A 43 0.36 22.07 -7.51
CA ARG A 43 -0.23 22.96 -8.52
C ARG A 43 -1.76 22.99 -8.35
N PRO A 44 -2.40 24.17 -8.23
CA PRO A 44 -3.83 24.26 -7.92
C PRO A 44 -4.76 23.88 -9.09
N HIS A 45 -4.23 23.75 -10.31
CA HIS A 45 -5.02 23.48 -11.50
C HIS A 45 -4.45 22.31 -12.32
N ALA A 46 -5.29 21.30 -12.53
CA ALA A 46 -4.98 20.17 -13.41
C ALA A 46 -5.38 20.50 -14.86
N LYS A 47 -4.57 20.06 -15.84
CA LYS A 47 -4.92 20.18 -17.26
C LYS A 47 -5.71 18.96 -17.76
N ASN A 48 -5.44 17.79 -17.18
CA ASN A 48 -6.03 16.51 -17.58
C ASN A 48 -6.55 15.74 -16.36
N VAL A 49 -7.58 14.92 -16.55
CA VAL A 49 -8.13 14.07 -15.49
C VAL A 49 -8.19 12.63 -15.99
N ILE A 50 -7.63 11.71 -15.22
CA ILE A 50 -7.68 10.27 -15.50
C ILE A 50 -8.34 9.57 -14.32
N LEU A 51 -9.45 8.89 -14.58
CA LEU A 51 -10.20 8.15 -13.58
C LEU A 51 -10.07 6.64 -13.82
N PHE A 52 -9.48 5.94 -12.85
CA PHE A 52 -9.44 4.48 -12.82
C PHE A 52 -10.59 3.94 -11.97
N VAL A 53 -11.47 3.14 -12.56
CA VAL A 53 -12.61 2.50 -11.86
C VAL A 53 -12.39 1.00 -11.81
N GLY A 54 -12.16 0.46 -10.61
CA GLY A 54 -12.16 -0.97 -10.35
C GLY A 54 -13.52 -1.41 -9.82
N ASP A 55 -14.28 -2.17 -10.61
CA ASP A 55 -15.52 -2.77 -10.11
C ASP A 55 -15.20 -3.84 -9.06
N GLY A 56 -15.97 -3.86 -7.97
CA GLY A 56 -15.72 -4.75 -6.82
C GLY A 56 -14.40 -4.51 -6.06
N MET A 57 -13.65 -3.44 -6.36
CA MET A 57 -12.35 -3.16 -5.75
C MET A 57 -12.48 -2.45 -4.39
N GLY A 58 -12.90 -3.19 -3.38
CA GLY A 58 -12.89 -2.74 -1.98
C GLY A 58 -11.52 -2.84 -1.32
N VAL A 59 -11.48 -2.54 -0.01
CA VAL A 59 -10.27 -2.63 0.82
C VAL A 59 -9.64 -4.02 0.79
N SER A 60 -10.45 -5.04 1.03
CA SER A 60 -10.03 -6.43 1.05
C SER A 60 -9.49 -6.89 -0.30
N THR A 61 -10.15 -6.51 -1.39
CA THR A 61 -9.73 -6.85 -2.76
C THR A 61 -8.37 -6.22 -3.10
N SER A 62 -8.14 -4.97 -2.70
CA SER A 62 -6.83 -4.30 -2.88
C SER A 62 -5.72 -5.02 -2.12
N THR A 63 -5.94 -5.35 -0.85
CA THR A 63 -4.96 -6.11 -0.04
C THR A 63 -4.68 -7.50 -0.60
N ALA A 64 -5.73 -8.23 -1.00
CA ALA A 64 -5.57 -9.54 -1.62
C ALA A 64 -4.77 -9.45 -2.94
N ALA A 65 -5.00 -8.40 -3.74
CA ALA A 65 -4.25 -8.15 -4.96
C ALA A 65 -2.77 -7.83 -4.70
N ARG A 66 -2.44 -7.09 -3.64
CA ARG A 66 -1.04 -6.85 -3.21
C ARG A 66 -0.32 -8.17 -2.92
N ILE A 67 -0.94 -8.99 -2.05
CA ILE A 67 -0.39 -10.28 -1.64
C ILE A 67 -0.20 -11.18 -2.86
N LEU A 68 -1.24 -11.34 -3.68
CA LEU A 68 -1.19 -12.17 -4.88
C LEU A 68 -0.11 -11.68 -5.86
N ARG A 69 0.04 -10.37 -6.04
CA ARG A 69 1.06 -9.82 -6.93
C ARG A 69 2.48 -10.10 -6.42
N GLY A 70 2.75 -9.89 -5.14
CA GLY A 70 4.05 -10.18 -4.57
C GLY A 70 4.38 -11.68 -4.61
N GLN A 71 3.41 -12.55 -4.36
CA GLN A 71 3.56 -14.00 -4.49
C GLN A 71 3.88 -14.43 -5.93
N ARG A 72 3.21 -13.84 -6.93
CA ARG A 72 3.52 -14.08 -8.36
C ARG A 72 4.92 -13.64 -8.77
N MET A 73 5.54 -12.74 -8.00
CA MET A 73 6.92 -12.30 -8.18
C MET A 73 7.92 -13.10 -7.31
N GLY A 74 7.47 -14.15 -6.62
CA GLY A 74 8.31 -14.95 -5.72
C GLY A 74 8.63 -14.29 -4.37
N LYS A 75 7.91 -13.23 -3.99
CA LYS A 75 8.04 -12.55 -2.70
C LYS A 75 6.97 -13.02 -1.70
N GLN A 76 7.08 -12.62 -0.43
CA GLN A 76 6.10 -12.99 0.62
C GLN A 76 4.69 -12.45 0.35
N GLY A 77 4.56 -11.32 -0.35
CA GLY A 77 3.28 -10.77 -0.79
C GLY A 77 2.92 -9.46 -0.12
N GLU A 78 3.04 -9.40 1.21
CA GLU A 78 2.57 -8.28 2.04
C GLU A 78 3.36 -6.98 1.85
N ASP A 79 4.65 -7.07 1.52
CA ASP A 79 5.53 -5.92 1.27
C ASP A 79 5.44 -5.39 -0.18
N HIS A 80 4.42 -5.77 -0.94
CA HIS A 80 4.31 -5.42 -2.35
C HIS A 80 3.24 -4.35 -2.60
N ASP A 81 3.65 -3.26 -3.25
CA ASP A 81 2.75 -2.16 -3.62
C ASP A 81 2.11 -2.36 -5.01
N LEU A 82 0.85 -1.95 -5.13
CA LEU A 82 0.15 -1.73 -6.39
C LEU A 82 0.47 -0.33 -6.93
N ALA A 83 0.12 -0.09 -8.20
CA ALA A 83 0.40 1.20 -8.83
C ALA A 83 -0.29 2.36 -8.08
N TRP A 84 -1.54 2.16 -7.67
CA TRP A 84 -2.33 3.15 -6.92
C TRP A 84 -1.94 3.31 -5.45
N ASP A 85 -1.13 2.41 -4.89
CA ASP A 85 -0.61 2.57 -3.52
C ASP A 85 0.45 3.67 -3.43
N ASN A 86 1.02 4.03 -4.59
CA ASN A 86 1.97 5.13 -4.70
C ASN A 86 1.31 6.48 -4.93
N PHE A 87 -0.03 6.54 -5.06
CA PHE A 87 -0.72 7.80 -5.24
C PHE A 87 -0.61 8.64 -3.97
N PRO A 88 -0.37 9.97 -4.09
CA PRO A 88 -0.01 10.81 -2.96
C PRO A 88 -1.19 11.18 -2.06
N ALA A 89 -2.42 10.88 -2.48
CA ALA A 89 -3.64 11.14 -1.74
C ALA A 89 -4.58 9.94 -1.83
N VAL A 90 -5.31 9.67 -0.75
CA VAL A 90 -6.35 8.65 -0.67
C VAL A 90 -7.62 9.28 -0.11
N GLY A 91 -8.76 8.94 -0.72
CA GLY A 91 -10.09 9.33 -0.26
C GLY A 91 -10.93 8.11 0.06
N MET A 92 -11.94 8.29 0.92
CA MET A 92 -12.88 7.24 1.27
C MET A 92 -14.28 7.65 0.82
N ALA A 93 -14.91 6.80 0.00
CA ALA A 93 -16.27 7.01 -0.46
C ALA A 93 -17.23 6.08 0.31
N LYS A 94 -18.25 6.68 0.93
CA LYS A 94 -19.39 5.92 1.46
C LYS A 94 -20.27 5.53 0.27
N MET A 95 -20.44 4.25 0.02
CA MET A 95 -21.39 3.76 -0.97
C MET A 95 -22.71 3.46 -0.26
N PRO A 96 -23.75 4.29 -0.44
CA PRO A 96 -25.07 3.91 0.00
C PRO A 96 -25.55 2.72 -0.84
N ASN A 97 -26.04 1.71 -0.17
CA ASN A 97 -26.85 0.66 -0.74
C ASN A 97 -28.28 1.19 -0.85
N GLU A 98 -28.70 1.52 -2.06
CA GLU A 98 -30.11 1.78 -2.33
C GLU A 98 -30.81 0.45 -2.65
N VAL A 99 -31.21 -0.24 -1.59
CA VAL A 99 -32.40 -1.10 -1.60
C VAL A 99 -33.25 -0.60 -0.43
N GLN A 100 -34.13 0.35 -0.70
CA GLN A 100 -35.19 0.71 0.23
C GLN A 100 -36.29 -0.36 0.08
N GLU A 101 -36.17 -1.48 0.79
CA GLU A 101 -37.37 -2.19 1.25
C GLU A 101 -37.62 -1.78 2.70
N PRO A 102 -38.79 -1.17 3.01
CA PRO A 102 -39.11 -0.82 4.37
C PRO A 102 -39.50 -2.10 5.10
N GLN A 103 -38.65 -2.56 6.02
CA GLN A 103 -39.00 -3.13 7.34
C GLN A 103 -37.94 -4.16 7.77
N TYR A 104 -37.03 -3.72 8.66
CA TYR A 104 -35.95 -4.46 9.34
C TYR A 104 -34.63 -4.67 8.58
N GLY A 105 -33.62 -3.83 8.86
CA GLY A 105 -32.22 -4.18 8.59
C GLY A 105 -31.32 -2.96 8.45
N TYR A 106 -30.26 -2.88 9.26
CA TYR A 106 -29.26 -1.80 9.19
C TYR A 106 -28.68 -1.69 7.77
N PRO A 107 -28.62 -0.49 7.17
CA PRO A 107 -27.96 -0.32 5.87
C PRO A 107 -26.46 -0.52 6.07
N GLY A 108 -25.97 -1.71 5.73
CA GLY A 108 -24.54 -2.00 5.65
C GLY A 108 -23.92 -1.22 4.50
N GLY A 109 -23.53 0.03 4.76
CA GLY A 109 -22.82 0.85 3.78
C GLY A 109 -21.46 0.22 3.48
N PHE A 110 -21.14 0.05 2.20
CA PHE A 110 -19.82 -0.42 1.79
C PHE A 110 -18.85 0.75 1.64
N ILE A 111 -17.61 0.58 2.11
CA ILE A 111 -16.51 1.50 1.86
C ILE A 111 -15.79 1.01 0.59
N LYS A 112 -15.82 1.81 -0.48
CA LYS A 112 -14.99 1.57 -1.68
C LYS A 112 -13.79 2.51 -1.65
N TYR A 113 -12.62 1.98 -2.01
CA TYR A 113 -11.46 2.81 -2.29
C TYR A 113 -11.60 3.36 -3.70
N THR A 114 -11.51 4.68 -3.82
CA THR A 114 -11.37 5.34 -5.12
C THR A 114 -10.10 6.19 -5.03
N SER A 115 -9.13 5.87 -5.87
CA SER A 115 -7.93 6.67 -6.04
C SER A 115 -8.08 7.42 -7.36
N ILE A 116 -8.19 8.74 -7.30
CA ILE A 116 -8.35 9.62 -8.47
C ILE A 116 -7.02 10.33 -8.68
N GLU A 117 -6.44 10.23 -9.87
CA GLU A 117 -5.28 11.04 -10.24
C GLU A 117 -5.72 12.23 -11.08
N PHE A 118 -5.15 13.38 -10.75
CA PHE A 118 -5.14 14.54 -11.62
C PHE A 118 -3.80 14.55 -12.36
N THR A 119 -3.84 14.50 -13.67
CA THR A 119 -2.62 14.53 -14.49
C THR A 119 -2.36 15.97 -14.95
N GLN A 120 -1.10 16.39 -14.93
CA GLN A 120 -0.69 17.72 -15.41
C GLN A 120 -0.79 17.88 -16.93
#